data_AF-A0A399IYK5-F1
#
_entry.id   AF-A0A399IYK5-F1
#
_cell.length_a   1.000
_cell.length_b   1.000
_cell.length_c   1.000
_cell.angle_alpha   90.00
_cell.angle_beta   90.00
_cell.angle_gamma   90.00
#
_symmetry.space_group_name_H-M   'P 1'
#
loop_
_entity.id
_entity.type
_entity.pdbx_description
1 polymer ?
#
loop_
_entity_poly.entity_id
_entity_poly.type
_entity_poly.pdbx_seq_one_letter_code
_entity_poly.pdbx_strand_id
1 'polypeptide(L)'
;MQLTDEECAMRDGDKGEGVAAAMDLLIRYGEALGAERLIRTDNVAGAFNASTPSIRPIAERGMEEVFSKLNLDSDKVVEIPHVAARTCQLITGIDDQNWALQGADPQMVEIQRKNEAFIGKRGINLFATCTPYQVGNVPVLGEHCAWMESSAVIYCNGALGGRTNVEGKESTGAAALTGRIPYWGYHLTENRFGNRLIRVEVEVESMMDWGLLGYFTGESVEENIPVIEGALGHHDLVKLKHFGAAAASSGGVEMYHLPGKTPEARDSAEAFGTREAEETFVYDAAARKRMYENLQSATDDKVDFIMLGCPHNSIEQVGRIAHLLDGKRLHPDVRLWVHTPRAIRSVAERSGYVALIEAAGGQVMSDTCPAISRSLPEGTRVIATDSAKQAHYLPAIANVQGWFGSVEACIDAGLSGRWRGDF
;
A
#
# COMPACT_ATOMS: atom_id res chain seq x y z
N MET A 1 -18.70 0.84 -25.59
CA MET A 1 -17.42 0.09 -25.54
C MET A 1 -17.39 -1.00 -26.62
N GLN A 2 -16.23 -1.32 -27.19
CA GLN A 2 -16.02 -2.43 -28.13
C GLN A 2 -15.65 -3.70 -27.36
N LEU A 3 -16.45 -4.75 -27.50
CA LEU A 3 -16.22 -6.04 -26.86
C LEU A 3 -15.86 -7.10 -27.90
N THR A 4 -14.98 -8.01 -27.52
CA THR A 4 -14.68 -9.23 -28.28
C THR A 4 -15.80 -10.26 -28.14
N ASP A 5 -15.83 -11.28 -29.00
CA ASP A 5 -16.79 -12.38 -28.91
C ASP A 5 -16.71 -13.10 -27.55
N GLU A 6 -15.50 -13.27 -26.99
CA GLU A 6 -15.30 -13.86 -25.67
C GLU A 6 -15.93 -12.99 -24.56
N GLU A 7 -15.76 -11.67 -24.64
CA GLU A 7 -16.32 -10.72 -23.67
C GLU A 7 -17.85 -10.62 -23.77
N CYS A 8 -18.41 -10.69 -24.99
CA CYS A 8 -19.85 -10.82 -25.20
C CYS A 8 -20.39 -12.12 -24.57
N ALA A 9 -19.73 -13.26 -24.80
CA ALA A 9 -20.11 -14.53 -24.21
C ALA A 9 -20.07 -14.51 -22.67
N MET A 10 -19.03 -13.88 -22.08
CA MET A 10 -18.95 -13.69 -20.62
C MET A 10 -20.13 -12.85 -20.09
N ARG A 11 -20.44 -11.73 -20.75
CA ARG A 11 -21.58 -10.85 -20.40
C ARG A 11 -22.91 -11.58 -20.52
N ASP A 12 -23.06 -12.40 -21.56
CA ASP A 12 -24.32 -13.10 -21.88
C ASP A 12 -24.56 -14.34 -21.01
N GLY A 13 -23.61 -14.70 -20.14
CA GLY A 13 -23.79 -15.70 -19.08
C GLY A 13 -23.13 -17.05 -19.35
N ASP A 14 -22.36 -17.21 -20.43
CA ASP A 14 -21.73 -18.48 -20.80
C ASP A 14 -20.73 -19.00 -19.74
N LYS A 15 -20.21 -18.10 -18.89
CA LYS A 15 -19.32 -18.43 -17.76
C LYS A 15 -20.00 -18.29 -16.38
N GLY A 16 -21.33 -18.24 -16.35
CA GLY A 16 -22.12 -18.14 -15.12
C GLY A 16 -22.46 -16.71 -14.69
N GLU A 17 -23.42 -16.59 -13.78
CA GLU A 17 -24.01 -15.29 -13.38
C GLU A 17 -23.01 -14.34 -12.70
N GLY A 18 -22.06 -14.87 -11.92
CA GLY A 18 -21.02 -14.06 -11.28
C GLY A 18 -20.09 -13.38 -12.28
N VAL A 19 -19.71 -14.08 -13.36
CA VAL A 19 -18.89 -13.51 -14.44
C VAL A 19 -19.71 -12.52 -15.27
N ALA A 20 -20.98 -12.81 -15.54
CA ALA A 20 -21.86 -11.87 -16.23
C ALA A 20 -22.05 -10.55 -15.45
N ALA A 21 -22.25 -10.64 -14.13
CA ALA A 21 -22.34 -9.46 -13.26
C ALA A 21 -21.02 -8.66 -13.23
N ALA A 22 -19.87 -9.35 -13.17
CA ALA A 22 -18.56 -8.72 -13.29
C ALA A 22 -18.39 -7.99 -14.63
N MET A 23 -18.78 -8.61 -15.74
CA MET A 23 -18.70 -7.99 -17.07
C MET A 23 -19.62 -6.78 -17.19
N ASP A 24 -20.86 -6.84 -16.69
CA ASP A 24 -21.78 -5.70 -16.66
C ASP A 24 -21.14 -4.50 -15.93
N LEU A 25 -20.58 -4.74 -14.74
CA LEU A 25 -19.86 -3.72 -13.98
C LEU A 25 -18.69 -3.13 -14.78
N LEU A 26 -17.82 -3.95 -15.38
CA LEU A 26 -16.67 -3.45 -16.15
C LEU A 26 -17.10 -2.65 -17.39
N ILE A 27 -18.20 -3.03 -18.05
CA ILE A 27 -18.75 -2.30 -19.19
C ILE A 27 -19.24 -0.93 -18.73
N ARG A 28 -20.09 -0.87 -17.70
CA ARG A 28 -20.58 0.40 -17.14
C ARG A 28 -19.43 1.28 -16.67
N TYR A 29 -18.47 0.69 -15.97
CA TYR A 29 -17.30 1.39 -15.43
C TYR A 29 -16.44 1.96 -16.55
N GLY A 30 -16.06 1.17 -17.55
CA GLY A 30 -15.24 1.66 -18.64
C GLY A 30 -15.98 2.64 -19.55
N GLU A 31 -17.31 2.53 -19.73
CA GLU A 31 -18.09 3.55 -20.45
C GLU A 31 -18.09 4.89 -19.71
N ALA A 32 -18.23 4.88 -18.38
CA ALA A 32 -18.13 6.09 -17.56
C ALA A 32 -16.73 6.74 -17.63
N LEU A 33 -15.68 5.93 -17.81
CA LEU A 33 -14.29 6.39 -17.97
C LEU A 33 -13.92 6.76 -19.42
N GLY A 34 -14.83 6.58 -20.38
CA GLY A 34 -14.54 6.79 -21.80
C GLY A 34 -13.59 5.74 -22.42
N ALA A 35 -13.44 4.58 -21.81
CA ALA A 35 -12.62 3.49 -22.33
C ALA A 35 -13.27 2.89 -23.59
N GLU A 36 -12.52 2.85 -24.69
CA GLU A 36 -13.03 2.31 -25.96
C GLU A 36 -13.19 0.79 -25.94
N ARG A 37 -12.39 0.08 -25.13
CA ARG A 37 -12.32 -1.39 -25.07
C ARG A 37 -11.85 -1.87 -23.70
N LEU A 38 -12.00 -3.17 -23.45
CA LEU A 38 -11.32 -3.86 -22.35
C LEU A 38 -9.94 -4.36 -22.79
N ILE A 39 -9.07 -4.61 -21.82
CA ILE A 39 -7.79 -5.30 -22.00
C ILE A 39 -7.70 -6.49 -21.07
N ARG A 40 -6.87 -7.46 -21.45
CA ARG A 40 -6.56 -8.62 -20.62
C ARG A 40 -5.66 -8.20 -19.46
N THR A 41 -6.00 -8.67 -18.26
CA THR A 41 -5.13 -8.64 -17.08
C THR A 41 -5.09 -10.04 -16.47
N ASP A 42 -3.92 -10.46 -16.03
CA ASP A 42 -3.73 -11.70 -15.28
C ASP A 42 -2.94 -11.42 -13.98
N ASN A 43 -3.05 -10.19 -13.47
CA ASN A 43 -2.42 -9.76 -12.25
C ASN A 43 -3.32 -8.79 -11.50
N VAL A 44 -3.98 -9.31 -10.44
CA VAL A 44 -4.95 -8.55 -9.66
C VAL A 44 -4.52 -8.51 -8.19
N ALA A 45 -4.46 -7.32 -7.62
CA ALA A 45 -4.22 -7.10 -6.20
C ALA A 45 -5.37 -6.27 -5.63
N GLY A 46 -6.35 -6.93 -5.01
CA GLY A 46 -7.58 -6.31 -4.50
C GLY A 46 -7.78 -6.59 -3.00
N ALA A 47 -8.76 -5.93 -2.37
CA ALA A 47 -9.14 -6.19 -0.98
C ALA A 47 -10.56 -6.73 -0.87
N PHE A 48 -10.62 -8.04 -0.86
CA PHE A 48 -11.79 -8.89 -0.69
C PHE A 48 -12.12 -9.08 0.80
N ASN A 49 -11.90 -8.08 1.64
CA ASN A 49 -12.13 -8.18 3.09
C ASN A 49 -13.60 -7.96 3.48
N ALA A 50 -14.04 -8.65 4.53
CA ALA A 50 -15.40 -8.58 5.08
C ALA A 50 -15.43 -8.17 6.56
N SER A 51 -14.28 -7.83 7.14
CA SER A 51 -14.08 -7.72 8.60
C SER A 51 -14.14 -6.28 9.12
N THR A 52 -15.04 -5.44 8.60
CA THR A 52 -15.34 -4.12 9.18
C THR A 52 -16.72 -4.09 9.86
N PRO A 53 -16.92 -3.26 10.90
CA PRO A 53 -18.20 -3.19 11.60
C PRO A 53 -19.40 -2.90 10.70
N SER A 54 -19.21 -2.09 9.65
CA SER A 54 -20.27 -1.75 8.68
C SER A 54 -20.68 -2.91 7.77
N ILE A 55 -19.79 -3.89 7.54
CA ILE A 55 -20.05 -5.04 6.67
C ILE A 55 -20.70 -6.20 7.44
N ARG A 56 -20.59 -6.23 8.77
CA ARG A 56 -21.09 -7.32 9.63
C ARG A 56 -22.50 -7.80 9.27
N PRO A 57 -23.52 -6.94 9.11
CA PRO A 57 -24.88 -7.39 8.80
C PRO A 57 -24.99 -8.15 7.47
N ILE A 58 -24.14 -7.82 6.50
CA ILE A 58 -24.07 -8.49 5.19
C ILE A 58 -23.31 -9.82 5.33
N ALA A 59 -22.19 -9.80 6.05
CA ALA A 59 -21.38 -10.99 6.29
C ALA A 59 -22.13 -12.11 7.03
N GLU A 60 -23.05 -11.74 7.94
CA GLU A 60 -23.92 -12.69 8.65
C GLU A 60 -24.91 -13.41 7.72
N ARG A 61 -25.27 -12.80 6.58
CA ARG A 61 -26.16 -13.43 5.58
C ARG A 61 -25.41 -14.33 4.59
N GLY A 62 -24.13 -14.06 4.36
CA GLY A 62 -23.25 -14.97 3.62
C GLY A 62 -22.15 -14.26 2.82
N MET A 63 -21.04 -14.96 2.58
CA MET A 63 -19.89 -14.40 1.86
C MET A 63 -20.15 -14.19 0.36
N GLU A 64 -21.08 -14.94 -0.25
CA GLU A 64 -21.57 -14.70 -1.62
C GLU A 64 -22.23 -13.32 -1.73
N GLU A 65 -23.04 -12.94 -0.73
CA GLU A 65 -23.68 -11.62 -0.69
C GLU A 65 -22.64 -10.51 -0.46
N VAL A 66 -21.67 -10.75 0.43
CA VAL A 66 -20.55 -9.80 0.64
C VAL A 66 -19.80 -9.57 -0.67
N PHE A 67 -19.45 -10.63 -1.39
CA PHE A 67 -18.70 -10.51 -2.63
C PHE A 67 -19.54 -9.82 -3.71
N SER A 68 -20.79 -10.25 -3.89
CA SER A 68 -21.73 -9.69 -4.87
C SER A 68 -21.93 -8.19 -4.65
N LYS A 69 -22.14 -7.75 -3.41
CA LYS A 69 -22.37 -6.33 -3.10
C LYS A 69 -21.09 -5.49 -3.16
N LEU A 70 -20.00 -5.95 -2.53
CA LEU A 70 -18.81 -5.11 -2.31
C LEU A 70 -17.74 -5.25 -3.38
N ASN A 71 -17.79 -6.31 -4.18
CA ASN A 71 -16.76 -6.61 -5.20
C ASN A 71 -17.36 -6.69 -6.61
N LEU A 72 -18.69 -6.69 -6.76
CA LEU A 72 -19.36 -6.69 -8.07
C LEU A 72 -20.46 -5.62 -8.22
N ASP A 73 -20.69 -4.77 -7.19
CA ASP A 73 -21.75 -3.74 -7.22
C ASP A 73 -23.12 -4.34 -7.60
N SER A 74 -23.46 -5.51 -7.04
CA SER A 74 -24.67 -6.25 -7.38
C SER A 74 -25.57 -6.47 -6.17
N ASP A 75 -26.83 -6.06 -6.29
CA ASP A 75 -27.87 -6.37 -5.30
C ASP A 75 -28.34 -7.82 -5.37
N LYS A 76 -28.10 -8.51 -6.49
CA LYS A 76 -28.39 -9.93 -6.64
C LYS A 76 -27.24 -10.72 -6.03
N VAL A 77 -27.56 -11.66 -5.14
CA VAL A 77 -26.60 -12.65 -4.68
C VAL A 77 -26.37 -13.64 -5.81
N VAL A 78 -25.17 -13.65 -6.36
CA VAL A 78 -24.74 -14.56 -7.44
C VAL A 78 -23.69 -15.52 -6.91
N GLU A 79 -23.59 -16.70 -7.51
CA GLU A 79 -22.50 -17.63 -7.22
C GLU A 79 -21.16 -17.06 -7.70
N ILE A 80 -20.17 -16.97 -6.81
CA ILE A 80 -18.81 -16.57 -7.15
C ILE A 80 -17.97 -17.79 -7.55
N PRO A 81 -17.56 -17.92 -8.82
CA PRO A 81 -16.73 -19.02 -9.29
C PRO A 81 -15.27 -18.86 -8.86
N HIS A 82 -14.43 -19.82 -9.26
CA HIS A 82 -12.98 -19.64 -9.17
C HIS A 82 -12.54 -18.44 -10.03
N VAL A 83 -11.63 -17.61 -9.50
CA VAL A 83 -11.11 -16.44 -10.23
C VAL A 83 -10.39 -16.87 -11.50
N ALA A 84 -10.52 -16.07 -12.56
CA ALA A 84 -9.90 -16.31 -13.85
C ALA A 84 -8.47 -15.75 -13.93
N ALA A 85 -8.17 -14.69 -13.16
CA ALA A 85 -6.85 -14.06 -13.10
C ALA A 85 -6.06 -14.50 -11.87
N ARG A 86 -4.72 -14.45 -11.93
CA ARG A 86 -3.88 -14.56 -10.72
C ARG A 86 -4.21 -13.39 -9.79
N THR A 87 -4.84 -13.69 -8.67
CA THR A 87 -5.34 -12.69 -7.72
C THR A 87 -4.71 -12.88 -6.34
N CYS A 88 -4.32 -11.76 -5.71
CA CYS A 88 -3.93 -11.73 -4.30
C CYS A 88 -4.79 -10.75 -3.49
N GLN A 89 -5.02 -11.11 -2.23
CA GLN A 89 -5.66 -10.29 -1.21
C GLN A 89 -4.65 -9.30 -0.62
N LEU A 90 -4.98 -8.01 -0.65
CA LEU A 90 -4.25 -6.93 0.01
C LEU A 90 -4.53 -6.91 1.53
N ILE A 91 -3.88 -5.97 2.22
CA ILE A 91 -3.88 -5.87 3.69
C ILE A 91 -5.29 -5.81 4.30
N THR A 92 -5.43 -6.39 5.50
CA THR A 92 -6.70 -6.38 6.25
C THR A 92 -6.62 -5.47 7.48
N GLY A 93 -7.69 -5.44 8.27
CA GLY A 93 -7.72 -4.72 9.54
C GLY A 93 -7.29 -5.57 10.74
N ILE A 94 -7.15 -6.89 10.63
CA ILE A 94 -6.98 -7.76 11.81
C ILE A 94 -5.77 -8.68 11.60
N ASP A 95 -4.88 -8.73 12.59
CA ASP A 95 -3.84 -9.76 12.65
C ASP A 95 -4.46 -11.03 13.25
N ASP A 96 -4.69 -12.03 12.43
CA ASP A 96 -5.39 -13.25 12.83
C ASP A 96 -4.70 -14.07 13.94
N GLN A 97 -3.39 -13.82 14.17
CA GLN A 97 -2.62 -14.43 15.25
C GLN A 97 -2.49 -13.51 16.48
N ASN A 98 -2.48 -12.20 16.29
CA ASN A 98 -2.30 -11.20 17.35
C ASN A 98 -3.56 -10.38 17.65
N TRP A 99 -4.74 -10.82 17.20
CA TRP A 99 -6.00 -10.08 17.30
C TRP A 99 -6.35 -9.67 18.73
N ALA A 100 -6.02 -10.50 19.73
CA ALA A 100 -6.28 -10.22 21.13
C ALA A 100 -5.41 -9.07 21.66
N LEU A 101 -4.12 -9.05 21.27
CA LEU A 101 -3.21 -7.95 21.56
C LEU A 101 -3.66 -6.65 20.88
N GLN A 102 -4.19 -6.79 19.66
CA GLN A 102 -4.74 -5.68 18.89
C GLN A 102 -6.06 -5.13 19.49
N GLY A 103 -6.72 -5.88 20.38
CA GLY A 103 -8.03 -5.53 20.91
C GLY A 103 -9.17 -5.71 19.91
N ALA A 104 -9.00 -6.57 18.90
CA ALA A 104 -10.03 -6.83 17.91
C ALA A 104 -11.19 -7.66 18.49
N ASP A 105 -12.42 -7.38 18.04
CA ASP A 105 -13.62 -8.11 18.43
C ASP A 105 -13.55 -9.57 17.93
N PRO A 106 -13.62 -10.58 18.82
CA PRO A 106 -13.61 -12.00 18.44
C PRO A 106 -14.60 -12.38 17.34
N GLN A 107 -15.77 -11.73 17.29
CA GLN A 107 -16.76 -12.00 16.23
C GLN A 107 -16.27 -11.52 14.86
N MET A 108 -15.55 -10.39 14.82
CA MET A 108 -14.96 -9.88 13.58
C MET A 108 -13.80 -10.75 13.10
N VAL A 109 -13.02 -11.32 14.01
CA VAL A 109 -11.98 -12.32 13.69
C VAL A 109 -12.61 -13.55 13.03
N GLU A 110 -13.71 -14.06 13.58
CA GLU A 110 -14.40 -15.22 13.00
C GLU A 110 -14.97 -14.91 11.60
N ILE A 111 -15.52 -13.70 11.40
CA ILE A 111 -15.96 -13.24 10.07
C ILE A 111 -14.78 -13.17 9.10
N GLN A 112 -13.63 -12.64 9.53
CA GLN A 112 -12.42 -12.58 8.70
C GLN A 112 -11.99 -13.97 8.25
N ARG A 113 -11.90 -14.93 9.17
CA ARG A 113 -11.53 -16.32 8.87
C ARG A 113 -12.48 -17.00 7.90
N LYS A 114 -13.79 -16.80 8.09
CA LYS A 114 -14.81 -17.31 7.15
C LYS A 114 -14.66 -16.71 5.75
N ASN A 115 -14.38 -15.40 5.68
CA ASN A 115 -14.14 -14.71 4.43
C ASN A 115 -12.85 -15.19 3.74
N GLU A 116 -11.75 -15.31 4.48
CA GLU A 116 -10.48 -15.82 3.98
C GLU A 116 -10.62 -17.25 3.43
N ALA A 117 -11.32 -18.12 4.15
CA ALA A 117 -11.63 -19.47 3.68
C ALA A 117 -12.53 -19.47 2.42
N PHE A 118 -13.47 -18.51 2.32
CA PHE A 118 -14.34 -18.35 1.17
C PHE A 118 -13.56 -17.92 -0.07
N ILE A 119 -12.75 -16.86 0.01
CA ILE A 119 -11.98 -16.34 -1.13
C ILE A 119 -10.83 -17.28 -1.50
N GLY A 120 -10.20 -17.93 -0.53
CA GLY A 120 -9.11 -18.89 -0.77
C GLY A 120 -9.57 -20.10 -1.58
N LYS A 121 -10.79 -20.62 -1.32
CA LYS A 121 -11.41 -21.70 -2.12
C LYS A 121 -11.69 -21.30 -3.58
N ARG A 122 -11.71 -20.00 -3.87
CA ARG A 122 -11.95 -19.43 -5.20
C ARG A 122 -10.65 -19.02 -5.90
N GLY A 123 -9.48 -19.37 -5.35
CA GLY A 123 -8.18 -19.13 -5.98
C GLY A 123 -7.54 -17.79 -5.64
N ILE A 124 -8.08 -17.03 -4.68
CA ILE A 124 -7.47 -15.77 -4.22
C ILE A 124 -6.37 -16.10 -3.20
N ASN A 125 -5.14 -15.67 -3.49
CA ASN A 125 -3.99 -15.90 -2.62
C ASN A 125 -4.01 -14.92 -1.44
N LEU A 126 -3.96 -15.45 -0.21
CA LEU A 126 -4.01 -14.67 1.04
C LEU A 126 -2.64 -14.08 1.38
N PHE A 127 -2.24 -13.06 0.63
CA PHE A 127 -0.99 -12.32 0.91
C PHE A 127 -1.16 -11.38 2.10
N ALA A 128 -2.34 -10.78 2.24
CA ALA A 128 -2.74 -9.88 3.33
C ALA A 128 -1.68 -8.81 3.62
N THR A 129 -1.21 -8.11 2.57
CA THR A 129 -0.24 -7.02 2.71
C THR A 129 -0.46 -5.89 1.70
N CYS A 130 -0.12 -4.66 2.09
CA CYS A 130 -0.06 -3.50 1.22
C CYS A 130 1.19 -3.51 0.31
N THR A 131 2.02 -4.54 0.42
CA THR A 131 3.28 -4.70 -0.32
C THR A 131 3.34 -6.05 -1.04
N PRO A 132 2.36 -6.37 -1.91
CA PRO A 132 2.25 -7.71 -2.49
C PRO A 132 3.48 -8.12 -3.33
N TYR A 133 4.21 -7.13 -3.85
CA TYR A 133 5.49 -7.30 -4.53
C TYR A 133 6.63 -7.82 -3.64
N GLN A 134 6.56 -7.63 -2.31
CA GLN A 134 7.55 -8.21 -1.39
C GLN A 134 7.33 -9.71 -1.16
N VAL A 135 6.16 -10.24 -1.54
CA VAL A 135 5.76 -11.64 -1.29
C VAL A 135 5.38 -12.39 -2.56
N GLY A 136 5.85 -11.91 -3.72
CA GLY A 136 5.86 -12.66 -4.96
C GLY A 136 4.92 -12.15 -6.07
N ASN A 137 4.07 -11.14 -5.81
CA ASN A 137 3.29 -10.52 -6.89
C ASN A 137 4.08 -9.37 -7.53
N VAL A 138 4.99 -9.70 -8.44
CA VAL A 138 5.89 -8.75 -9.10
C VAL A 138 5.54 -8.69 -10.60
N PRO A 139 4.92 -7.61 -11.08
CA PRO A 139 4.65 -7.40 -12.50
C PRO A 139 5.94 -7.31 -13.31
N VAL A 140 5.87 -7.73 -14.57
CA VAL A 140 6.90 -7.41 -15.56
C VAL A 140 6.66 -6.04 -16.20
N LEU A 141 7.71 -5.46 -16.79
CA LEU A 141 7.61 -4.17 -17.50
C LEU A 141 6.51 -4.21 -18.57
N GLY A 142 5.58 -3.26 -18.49
CA GLY A 142 4.44 -3.11 -19.39
C GLY A 142 3.24 -4.01 -19.08
N GLU A 143 3.30 -4.87 -18.06
CA GLU A 143 2.18 -5.75 -17.69
C GLU A 143 0.97 -4.93 -17.21
N HIS A 144 -0.17 -5.14 -17.85
CA HIS A 144 -1.43 -4.56 -17.41
C HIS A 144 -1.95 -5.30 -16.17
N CYS A 145 -2.08 -4.56 -15.08
CA CYS A 145 -2.50 -5.07 -13.78
C CYS A 145 -3.80 -4.39 -13.34
N ALA A 146 -4.54 -5.00 -12.42
CA ALA A 146 -5.64 -4.33 -11.71
C ALA A 146 -5.30 -4.31 -10.21
N TRP A 147 -4.62 -3.25 -9.78
CA TRP A 147 -4.14 -3.11 -8.40
C TRP A 147 -4.89 -2.01 -7.67
N MET A 148 -5.14 -2.26 -6.40
CA MET A 148 -5.59 -1.27 -5.43
C MET A 148 -4.43 -0.90 -4.49
N GLU A 149 -4.70 -0.03 -3.52
CA GLU A 149 -3.78 0.53 -2.53
C GLU A 149 -2.77 1.49 -3.18
N SER A 150 -2.93 2.78 -2.89
CA SER A 150 -2.15 3.86 -3.52
C SER A 150 -0.64 3.65 -3.46
N SER A 151 -0.10 3.17 -2.33
CA SER A 151 1.33 2.87 -2.19
C SER A 151 1.79 1.64 -3.00
N ALA A 152 0.90 0.69 -3.31
CA ALA A 152 1.21 -0.43 -4.18
C ALA A 152 1.11 -0.03 -5.65
N VAL A 153 0.13 0.80 -6.00
CA VAL A 153 -0.08 1.31 -7.37
C VAL A 153 1.10 2.17 -7.83
N ILE A 154 1.50 3.17 -7.05
CA ILE A 154 2.65 4.01 -7.40
C ILE A 154 3.95 3.21 -7.51
N TYR A 155 4.09 2.16 -6.70
CA TYR A 155 5.22 1.25 -6.78
C TYR A 155 5.17 0.38 -8.05
N CYS A 156 4.00 -0.12 -8.40
CA CYS A 156 3.76 -0.86 -9.64
C CYS A 156 4.12 -0.02 -10.86
N ASN A 157 3.56 1.19 -10.96
CA ASN A 157 3.79 2.09 -12.09
C ASN A 157 5.23 2.61 -12.16
N GLY A 158 5.76 3.15 -11.06
CA GLY A 158 7.07 3.79 -11.03
C GLY A 158 8.22 2.79 -10.91
N ALA A 159 8.25 1.98 -9.85
CA ALA A 159 9.41 1.14 -9.53
C ALA A 159 9.50 -0.13 -10.38
N LEU A 160 8.36 -0.69 -10.81
CA LEU A 160 8.32 -1.95 -11.57
C LEU A 160 7.97 -1.76 -13.05
N GLY A 161 7.37 -0.63 -13.44
CA GLY A 161 6.91 -0.38 -14.81
C GLY A 161 5.70 -1.20 -15.21
N GLY A 162 4.94 -1.72 -14.25
CA GLY A 162 3.60 -2.25 -14.49
C GLY A 162 2.62 -1.13 -14.86
N ARG A 163 1.47 -1.49 -15.41
CA ARG A 163 0.46 -0.54 -15.87
C ARG A 163 -0.84 -0.77 -15.12
N THR A 164 -1.16 0.10 -14.17
CA THR A 164 -2.39 0.04 -13.37
C THR A 164 -2.86 1.44 -13.00
N ASN A 165 -4.16 1.60 -12.79
CA ASN A 165 -4.72 2.76 -12.09
C ASN A 165 -4.89 2.41 -10.59
N VAL A 166 -5.31 3.37 -9.77
CA VAL A 166 -5.88 3.08 -8.45
C VAL A 166 -7.28 2.49 -8.62
N GLU A 167 -7.33 1.16 -8.70
CA GLU A 167 -8.58 0.41 -8.85
C GLU A 167 -9.36 0.32 -7.52
N GLY A 168 -10.68 0.16 -7.64
CA GLY A 168 -11.59 -0.04 -6.50
C GLY A 168 -11.79 -1.52 -6.15
N LYS A 169 -12.53 -1.78 -5.07
CA LYS A 169 -12.90 -3.16 -4.68
C LYS A 169 -13.73 -3.84 -5.76
N GLU A 170 -14.63 -3.07 -6.37
CA GLU A 170 -15.56 -3.50 -7.39
C GLU A 170 -14.84 -3.83 -8.68
N SER A 171 -13.96 -2.93 -9.18
CA SER A 171 -13.22 -3.18 -10.41
C SER A 171 -12.18 -4.29 -10.27
N THR A 172 -11.47 -4.39 -9.12
CA THR A 172 -10.57 -5.52 -8.86
C THR A 172 -11.31 -6.85 -8.69
N GLY A 173 -12.50 -6.85 -8.09
CA GLY A 173 -13.35 -8.04 -8.00
C GLY A 173 -13.84 -8.54 -9.34
N ALA A 174 -14.33 -7.62 -10.18
CA ALA A 174 -14.73 -7.95 -11.53
C ALA A 174 -13.53 -8.40 -12.40
N ALA A 175 -12.37 -7.74 -12.26
CA ALA A 175 -11.15 -8.14 -12.96
C ALA A 175 -10.66 -9.53 -12.54
N ALA A 176 -10.79 -9.90 -11.26
CA ALA A 176 -10.44 -11.24 -10.79
C ALA A 176 -11.28 -12.32 -11.47
N LEU A 177 -12.59 -12.10 -11.63
CA LEU A 177 -13.50 -13.08 -12.24
C LEU A 177 -13.40 -13.15 -13.77
N THR A 178 -13.05 -12.06 -14.43
CA THR A 178 -13.08 -11.94 -15.90
C THR A 178 -11.69 -12.00 -16.56
N GLY A 179 -10.64 -11.65 -15.82
CA GLY A 179 -9.31 -11.37 -16.37
C GLY A 179 -9.35 -10.18 -17.34
N ARG A 180 -10.22 -9.20 -17.09
CA ARG A 180 -10.41 -8.00 -17.91
C ARG A 180 -10.43 -6.73 -17.05
N ILE A 181 -9.99 -5.62 -17.63
CA ILE A 181 -10.11 -4.28 -17.04
C ILE A 181 -10.25 -3.24 -18.16
N PRO A 182 -10.92 -2.09 -17.96
CA PRO A 182 -11.04 -1.06 -18.99
C PRO A 182 -9.68 -0.51 -19.43
N TYR A 183 -9.50 -0.27 -20.74
CA TYR A 183 -8.28 0.31 -21.28
C TYR A 183 -8.32 1.84 -21.20
N TRP A 184 -7.92 2.39 -20.05
CA TRP A 184 -7.93 3.83 -19.76
C TRP A 184 -6.80 4.22 -18.81
N GLY A 185 -6.65 5.52 -18.55
CA GLY A 185 -5.72 6.05 -17.55
C GLY A 185 -4.29 5.60 -17.84
N TYR A 186 -3.60 5.09 -16.83
CA TYR A 186 -2.22 4.63 -16.88
C TYR A 186 -1.99 3.33 -17.66
N HIS A 187 -3.03 2.72 -18.23
CA HIS A 187 -2.85 1.68 -19.24
C HIS A 187 -2.41 2.26 -20.60
N LEU A 188 -2.74 3.51 -20.87
CA LEU A 188 -2.41 4.24 -22.10
C LEU A 188 -1.00 4.83 -21.98
N THR A 189 -0.14 4.60 -22.97
CA THR A 189 1.26 5.07 -22.94
C THR A 189 1.34 6.60 -22.88
N GLU A 190 0.46 7.29 -23.60
CA GLU A 190 0.38 8.74 -23.64
C GLU A 190 0.06 9.39 -22.28
N ASN A 191 -0.63 8.67 -21.39
CA ASN A 191 -0.98 9.13 -20.05
C ASN A 191 0.12 8.85 -19.02
N ARG A 192 1.24 8.25 -19.43
CA ARG A 192 2.35 7.90 -18.56
C ARG A 192 3.52 8.87 -18.65
N PHE A 193 3.48 9.82 -19.57
CA PHE A 193 4.53 10.83 -19.72
C PHE A 193 4.47 11.87 -18.60
N GLY A 194 5.63 12.17 -18.03
CA GLY A 194 5.81 13.21 -17.04
C GLY A 194 5.33 14.57 -17.53
N ASN A 195 4.86 15.41 -16.59
CA ASN A 195 4.42 16.77 -16.85
C ASN A 195 4.86 17.76 -15.76
N ARG A 196 5.58 17.30 -14.73
CA ARG A 196 6.23 18.12 -13.70
C ARG A 196 7.69 17.71 -13.56
N LEU A 197 8.55 18.65 -13.20
CA LEU A 197 9.94 18.39 -12.86
C LEU A 197 10.17 18.63 -11.37
N ILE A 198 10.75 17.65 -10.67
CA ILE A 198 11.34 17.84 -9.34
C ILE A 198 12.85 17.92 -9.50
N ARG A 199 13.43 19.08 -9.18
CA ARG A 199 14.88 19.30 -9.15
C ARG A 199 15.40 19.14 -7.73
N VAL A 200 16.18 18.09 -7.50
CA VAL A 200 16.78 17.73 -6.22
C VAL A 200 18.15 18.38 -6.10
N GLU A 201 18.27 19.35 -5.20
CA GLU A 201 19.49 20.14 -4.98
C GLU A 201 20.19 19.81 -3.64
N VAL A 202 19.59 18.94 -2.83
CA VAL A 202 20.18 18.38 -1.62
C VAL A 202 20.34 16.86 -1.77
N GLU A 203 21.41 16.31 -1.21
CA GLU A 203 21.70 14.89 -1.30
C GLU A 203 20.64 14.04 -0.56
N VAL A 204 20.08 13.06 -1.27
CA VAL A 204 19.05 12.14 -0.76
C VAL A 204 19.64 10.73 -0.63
N GLU A 205 19.96 10.31 0.59
CA GLU A 205 20.63 9.03 0.85
C GLU A 205 19.84 8.09 1.76
N SER A 206 19.40 8.58 2.92
CA SER A 206 18.80 7.76 3.97
C SER A 206 17.35 7.38 3.65
N MET A 207 16.81 6.36 4.34
CA MET A 207 15.38 6.03 4.22
C MET A 207 14.49 7.25 4.54
N MET A 208 14.86 8.03 5.55
CA MET A 208 14.14 9.25 5.93
C MET A 208 14.20 10.31 4.82
N ASP A 209 15.36 10.54 4.19
CA ASP A 209 15.48 11.48 3.07
C ASP A 209 14.56 11.09 1.91
N TRP A 210 14.52 9.80 1.55
CA TRP A 210 13.64 9.31 0.49
C TRP A 210 12.15 9.48 0.84
N GLY A 211 11.80 9.34 2.12
CA GLY A 211 10.44 9.60 2.62
C GLY A 211 10.08 11.07 2.54
N LEU A 212 10.98 11.96 2.94
CA LEU A 212 10.80 13.41 2.86
C LEU A 212 10.74 13.92 1.42
N LEU A 213 11.57 13.38 0.52
CA LEU A 213 11.51 13.68 -0.91
C LEU A 213 10.17 13.23 -1.50
N GLY A 214 9.70 12.03 -1.14
CA GLY A 214 8.39 11.53 -1.56
C GLY A 214 7.26 12.43 -1.07
N TYR A 215 7.29 12.80 0.21
CA TYR A 215 6.28 13.67 0.80
C TYR A 215 6.24 15.05 0.12
N PHE A 216 7.41 15.67 -0.12
CA PHE A 216 7.53 16.90 -0.90
C PHE A 216 6.98 16.75 -2.31
N THR A 217 7.32 15.65 -2.98
CA THR A 217 6.88 15.39 -4.35
C THR A 217 5.36 15.38 -4.41
N GLY A 218 4.70 14.63 -3.55
CA GLY A 218 3.24 14.60 -3.50
C GLY A 218 2.62 15.96 -3.17
N GLU A 219 3.12 16.67 -2.15
CA GLU A 219 2.62 18.02 -1.79
C GLU A 219 2.76 19.02 -2.94
N SER A 220 3.82 18.89 -3.75
CA SER A 220 4.13 19.84 -4.82
C SER A 220 3.37 19.56 -6.12
N VAL A 221 3.23 18.28 -6.50
CA VAL A 221 2.70 17.92 -7.82
C VAL A 221 1.26 17.45 -7.78
N GLU A 222 0.71 17.17 -6.60
CA GLU A 222 -0.63 16.58 -6.45
C GLU A 222 -0.75 15.31 -7.31
N GLU A 223 -1.77 15.21 -8.17
CA GLU A 223 -2.06 14.03 -9.00
C GLU A 223 -1.23 13.98 -10.29
N ASN A 224 -0.30 14.93 -10.50
CA ASN A 224 0.54 14.99 -11.69
C ASN A 224 1.70 13.98 -11.67
N ILE A 225 2.38 13.82 -12.81
CA ILE A 225 3.43 12.81 -13.00
C ILE A 225 4.80 13.50 -12.94
N PRO A 226 5.52 13.41 -11.81
CA PRO A 226 6.84 14.00 -11.66
C PRO A 226 7.92 13.19 -12.38
N VAL A 227 8.79 13.91 -13.08
CA VAL A 227 10.14 13.45 -13.43
C VAL A 227 11.09 14.02 -12.39
N ILE A 228 11.90 13.17 -11.76
CA ILE A 228 12.72 13.55 -10.60
C ILE A 228 14.20 13.44 -10.98
N GLU A 229 14.92 14.55 -10.84
CA GLU A 229 16.31 14.68 -11.27
C GLU A 229 17.15 15.38 -10.21
N GLY A 230 18.48 15.20 -10.27
CA GLY A 230 19.43 15.92 -9.42
C GLY A 230 20.18 15.01 -8.45
N ALA A 231 20.39 15.48 -7.23
CA ALA A 231 21.25 14.87 -6.21
C ALA A 231 20.62 13.63 -5.53
N LEU A 232 20.29 12.63 -6.33
CA LEU A 232 19.73 11.35 -5.91
C LEU A 232 20.85 10.35 -5.61
N GLY A 233 21.02 10.00 -4.33
CA GLY A 233 22.00 9.02 -3.89
C GLY A 233 21.65 7.58 -4.30
N HIS A 234 22.26 6.61 -3.59
CA HIS A 234 21.96 5.20 -3.81
C HIS A 234 20.51 4.88 -3.44
N HIS A 235 19.80 4.19 -4.34
CA HIS A 235 18.42 3.75 -4.15
C HIS A 235 18.32 2.24 -4.38
N ASP A 236 17.33 1.65 -3.72
CA ASP A 236 16.89 0.29 -3.89
C ASP A 236 15.36 0.26 -3.89
N LEU A 237 14.80 -0.93 -4.09
CA LEU A 237 13.36 -1.13 -4.08
C LEU A 237 12.70 -0.78 -2.74
N VAL A 238 13.42 -0.85 -1.62
CA VAL A 238 12.87 -0.50 -0.30
C VAL A 238 12.73 1.02 -0.15
N LYS A 239 13.71 1.79 -0.64
CA LYS A 239 13.66 3.25 -0.70
C LYS A 239 12.60 3.74 -1.67
N LEU A 240 12.49 3.13 -2.85
CA LEU A 240 11.43 3.48 -3.82
C LEU A 240 10.02 3.16 -3.31
N LYS A 241 9.86 2.06 -2.56
CA LYS A 241 8.62 1.76 -1.80
C LYS A 241 8.28 2.89 -0.83
N HIS A 242 9.26 3.36 -0.08
CA HIS A 242 9.06 4.38 0.93
C HIS A 242 8.75 5.75 0.33
N PHE A 243 9.56 6.18 -0.65
CA PHE A 243 9.33 7.37 -1.45
C PHE A 243 7.93 7.38 -2.07
N GLY A 244 7.57 6.30 -2.76
CA GLY A 244 6.30 6.25 -3.47
C GLY A 244 5.11 6.29 -2.52
N ALA A 245 5.19 5.57 -1.40
CA ALA A 245 4.16 5.61 -0.38
C ALA A 245 3.95 7.02 0.21
N ALA A 246 5.03 7.78 0.41
CA ALA A 246 4.94 9.16 0.89
C ALA A 246 4.29 10.09 -0.16
N ALA A 247 4.71 10.01 -1.42
CA ALA A 247 4.17 10.82 -2.52
C ALA A 247 2.68 10.55 -2.77
N ALA A 248 2.28 9.28 -2.75
CA ALA A 248 0.88 8.89 -2.85
C ALA A 248 0.03 9.39 -1.67
N SER A 249 0.64 9.60 -0.48
CA SER A 249 -0.09 10.03 0.72
C SER A 249 -0.30 11.54 0.76
N SER A 250 0.71 12.33 0.40
CA SER A 250 0.61 13.80 0.42
C SER A 250 -0.06 14.40 -0.81
N GLY A 251 0.02 13.72 -1.97
CA GLY A 251 -0.45 14.26 -3.25
C GLY A 251 -1.36 13.38 -4.08
N GLY A 252 -1.54 12.10 -3.73
CA GLY A 252 -2.27 11.17 -4.61
C GLY A 252 -1.50 10.78 -5.87
N VAL A 253 -0.17 10.94 -5.89
CA VAL A 253 0.68 10.55 -7.03
C VAL A 253 0.55 9.05 -7.29
N GLU A 254 0.22 8.68 -8.52
CA GLU A 254 0.08 7.27 -8.95
C GLU A 254 1.23 6.77 -9.82
N MET A 255 2.08 7.68 -10.30
CA MET A 255 3.21 7.37 -11.18
C MET A 255 4.30 8.43 -11.05
N TYR A 256 5.56 8.02 -11.19
CA TYR A 256 6.71 8.93 -11.27
C TYR A 256 7.79 8.33 -12.16
N HIS A 257 8.71 9.18 -12.61
CA HIS A 257 9.94 8.76 -13.30
C HIS A 257 11.18 9.21 -12.54
N LEU A 258 12.14 8.30 -12.38
CA LEU A 258 13.53 8.67 -12.11
C LEU A 258 14.36 8.25 -13.34
N PRO A 259 14.67 9.18 -14.26
CA PRO A 259 15.43 8.91 -15.46
C PRO A 259 16.67 8.04 -15.23
N GLY A 260 16.77 6.94 -15.97
CA GLY A 260 17.89 5.98 -15.90
C GLY A 260 17.87 5.06 -14.68
N LYS A 261 16.84 5.14 -13.84
CA LYS A 261 16.67 4.36 -12.61
C LYS A 261 15.36 3.57 -12.61
N THR A 262 14.24 4.20 -12.93
CA THR A 262 12.96 3.51 -13.16
C THR A 262 12.91 2.88 -14.55
N PRO A 263 12.20 1.75 -14.73
CA PRO A 263 12.32 0.93 -15.93
C PRO A 263 11.70 1.55 -17.19
N GLU A 264 10.76 2.51 -17.08
CA GLU A 264 10.07 3.08 -18.25
C GLU A 264 10.83 4.19 -18.98
N ALA A 265 11.84 4.81 -18.35
CA ALA A 265 12.55 5.96 -18.93
C ALA A 265 14.05 5.89 -18.63
N ARG A 266 14.86 5.80 -19.69
CA ARG A 266 16.33 5.76 -19.59
C ARG A 266 16.92 7.15 -19.37
N ASP A 267 16.23 8.17 -19.83
CA ASP A 267 16.59 9.57 -19.67
C ASP A 267 15.31 10.43 -19.55
N SER A 268 15.51 11.72 -19.31
CA SER A 268 14.43 12.68 -19.11
C SER A 268 13.59 12.87 -20.37
N ALA A 269 14.20 12.79 -21.56
CA ALA A 269 13.48 12.95 -22.82
C ALA A 269 12.47 11.81 -23.00
N GLU A 270 12.82 10.57 -22.62
CA GLU A 270 11.86 9.46 -22.60
C GLU A 270 10.78 9.64 -21.53
N ALA A 271 11.14 10.13 -20.35
CA ALA A 271 10.19 10.34 -19.25
C ALA A 271 9.10 11.36 -19.61
N PHE A 272 9.48 12.46 -20.27
CA PHE A 272 8.53 13.48 -20.76
C PHE A 272 7.91 13.12 -22.11
N GLY A 273 8.52 12.22 -22.88
CA GLY A 273 8.06 11.87 -24.23
C GLY A 273 8.05 13.08 -25.15
N THR A 274 6.88 13.43 -25.66
CA THR A 274 6.70 14.64 -26.50
C THR A 274 6.31 15.89 -25.70
N ARG A 275 6.22 15.79 -24.36
CA ARG A 275 5.83 16.89 -23.47
C ARG A 275 7.07 17.63 -22.99
N GLU A 276 6.86 18.84 -22.50
CA GLU A 276 7.82 19.54 -21.65
C GLU A 276 7.27 19.62 -20.22
N ALA A 277 8.13 19.85 -19.24
CA ALA A 277 7.69 20.11 -17.88
C ALA A 277 6.86 21.40 -17.83
N GLU A 278 5.60 21.31 -17.41
CA GLU A 278 4.73 22.49 -17.27
C GLU A 278 5.18 23.36 -16.08
N GLU A 279 5.75 22.73 -15.06
CA GLU A 279 6.25 23.39 -13.85
C GLU A 279 7.45 22.63 -13.27
N THR A 280 8.33 23.38 -12.59
CA THR A 280 9.51 22.84 -11.88
C THR A 280 9.45 23.21 -10.41
N PHE A 281 9.59 22.21 -9.54
CA PHE A 281 9.72 22.39 -8.10
C PHE A 281 11.13 22.04 -7.64
N VAL A 282 11.65 22.80 -6.69
CA VAL A 282 13.01 22.61 -6.18
C VAL A 282 12.96 21.98 -4.79
N TYR A 283 13.61 20.82 -4.65
CA TYR A 283 13.84 20.16 -3.38
C TYR A 283 15.26 20.46 -2.90
N ASP A 284 15.39 21.52 -2.10
CA ASP A 284 16.62 21.94 -1.46
C ASP A 284 16.61 21.60 0.05
N ALA A 285 17.65 22.02 0.78
CA ALA A 285 17.75 21.78 2.22
C ALA A 285 16.62 22.45 3.03
N ALA A 286 16.08 23.59 2.57
CA ALA A 286 14.98 24.27 3.23
C ALA A 286 13.66 23.52 3.01
N ALA A 287 13.41 23.03 1.80
CA ALA A 287 12.28 22.17 1.48
C ALA A 287 12.32 20.88 2.30
N ARG A 288 13.48 20.20 2.38
CA ARG A 288 13.67 19.01 3.21
C ARG A 288 13.32 19.28 4.68
N LYS A 289 13.84 20.37 5.25
CA LYS A 289 13.56 20.75 6.64
C LYS A 289 12.08 21.04 6.86
N ARG A 290 11.44 21.77 5.95
CA ARG A 290 10.00 22.07 6.02
C ARG A 290 9.15 20.79 6.00
N MET A 291 9.49 19.81 5.15
CA MET A 291 8.78 18.52 5.14
C MET A 291 8.96 17.77 6.46
N TYR A 292 10.17 17.78 7.01
CA TYR A 292 10.42 17.15 8.31
C TYR A 292 9.60 17.79 9.41
N GLU A 293 9.51 19.12 9.45
CA GLU A 293 8.69 19.88 10.42
C GLU A 293 7.19 19.62 10.21
N ASN A 294 6.70 19.57 8.96
CA ASN A 294 5.30 19.30 8.64
C ASN A 294 4.82 17.92 9.10
N LEU A 295 5.72 16.94 9.16
CA LEU A 295 5.41 15.58 9.63
C LEU A 295 5.44 15.43 11.16
N GLN A 296 5.79 16.49 11.89
CA GLN A 296 5.72 16.52 13.35
C GLN A 296 4.36 17.08 13.79
N SER A 297 3.52 16.23 14.35
CA SER A 297 2.25 16.64 14.97
C SER A 297 2.30 16.62 16.50
N ALA A 298 3.39 16.08 17.06
CA ALA A 298 3.59 15.97 18.49
C ALA A 298 4.25 17.21 19.11
N THR A 299 3.95 17.41 20.39
CA THR A 299 4.54 18.43 21.27
C THR A 299 5.03 17.84 22.59
N ASP A 300 4.46 16.70 23.01
CA ASP A 300 4.93 15.90 24.14
C ASP A 300 6.04 14.96 23.67
N ASP A 301 7.19 15.00 24.33
CA ASP A 301 8.34 14.16 24.01
C ASP A 301 8.21 12.77 24.64
N LYS A 302 7.29 12.54 25.59
CA LYS A 302 7.03 11.20 26.12
C LYS A 302 6.35 10.35 25.06
N VAL A 303 7.04 9.32 24.56
CA VAL A 303 6.51 8.38 23.58
C VAL A 303 5.80 7.23 24.30
N ASP A 304 4.61 6.85 23.84
CA ASP A 304 3.86 5.72 24.38
C ASP A 304 3.93 4.49 23.44
N PHE A 305 4.02 4.74 22.13
CA PHE A 305 3.96 3.68 21.13
C PHE A 305 4.86 3.95 19.93
N ILE A 306 5.61 2.94 19.50
CA ILE A 306 6.38 2.97 18.26
C ILE A 306 5.74 2.04 17.26
N MET A 307 5.55 2.55 16.05
CA MET A 307 4.91 1.81 14.99
C MET A 307 5.73 1.85 13.73
N LEU A 308 6.27 0.70 13.36
CA LEU A 308 7.14 0.53 12.19
C LEU A 308 6.46 -0.35 11.15
N GLY A 309 6.64 -0.02 9.88
CA GLY A 309 6.14 -0.83 8.75
C GLY A 309 4.84 -0.35 8.14
N CYS A 310 4.78 0.92 7.72
CA CYS A 310 3.77 1.39 6.77
C CYS A 310 4.44 2.14 5.60
N PRO A 311 4.59 1.54 4.41
CA PRO A 311 4.18 0.19 4.04
C PRO A 311 4.91 -0.90 4.83
N HIS A 312 4.36 -2.12 4.86
CA HIS A 312 4.92 -3.25 5.59
C HIS A 312 6.42 -3.44 5.35
N ASN A 313 7.16 -3.71 6.43
CA ASN A 313 8.62 -3.84 6.41
C ASN A 313 9.08 -5.02 5.55
N SER A 314 10.18 -4.82 4.82
CA SER A 314 10.92 -5.90 4.16
C SER A 314 11.67 -6.75 5.18
N ILE A 315 12.24 -7.88 4.75
CA ILE A 315 13.05 -8.72 5.63
C ILE A 315 14.30 -7.99 6.13
N GLU A 316 14.91 -7.14 5.31
CA GLU A 316 16.08 -6.32 5.66
C GLU A 316 15.71 -5.26 6.70
N GLN A 317 14.55 -4.62 6.58
CA GLN A 317 14.05 -3.66 7.57
C GLN A 317 13.76 -4.35 8.91
N VAL A 318 13.08 -5.51 8.90
CA VAL A 318 12.85 -6.30 10.12
C VAL A 318 14.19 -6.72 10.75
N GLY A 319 15.15 -7.17 9.94
CA GLY A 319 16.50 -7.50 10.40
C GLY A 319 17.20 -6.30 11.04
N ARG A 320 17.15 -5.11 10.42
CA ARG A 320 17.74 -3.88 10.98
C ARG A 320 17.14 -3.56 12.36
N ILE A 321 15.82 -3.61 12.49
CA ILE A 321 15.12 -3.38 13.76
C ILE A 321 15.58 -4.37 14.82
N ALA A 322 15.63 -5.67 14.48
CA ALA A 322 16.06 -6.72 15.39
C ALA A 322 17.49 -6.48 15.92
N HIS A 323 18.44 -6.09 15.06
CA HIS A 323 19.81 -5.80 15.47
C HIS A 323 19.93 -4.53 16.32
N LEU A 324 19.11 -3.51 16.07
CA LEU A 324 19.08 -2.31 16.91
C LEU A 324 18.57 -2.60 18.34
N LEU A 325 17.75 -3.64 18.49
CA LEU A 325 17.15 -4.08 19.76
C LEU A 325 17.93 -5.20 20.48
N ASP A 326 18.91 -5.83 19.82
CA ASP A 326 19.64 -6.96 20.38
C ASP A 326 20.33 -6.61 21.71
N GLY A 327 20.13 -7.46 22.72
CA GLY A 327 20.62 -7.27 24.08
C GLY A 327 19.95 -6.13 24.87
N LYS A 328 18.92 -5.47 24.34
CA LYS A 328 18.25 -4.32 24.98
C LYS A 328 16.84 -4.66 25.47
N ARG A 329 16.21 -3.70 26.15
CA ARG A 329 14.81 -3.76 26.60
C ARG A 329 14.17 -2.41 26.36
N LEU A 330 12.94 -2.43 25.84
CA LEU A 330 12.12 -1.23 25.72
C LEU A 330 11.81 -0.66 27.10
N HIS A 331 11.64 0.66 27.14
CA HIS A 331 11.14 1.35 28.32
C HIS A 331 9.77 0.76 28.72
N PRO A 332 9.47 0.55 30.02
CA PRO A 332 8.26 -0.14 30.46
C PRO A 332 6.94 0.52 30.02
N ASP A 333 6.97 1.83 29.81
CA ASP A 333 5.82 2.61 29.33
C ASP A 333 5.67 2.62 27.79
N VAL A 334 6.63 2.07 27.04
CA VAL A 334 6.60 2.12 25.57
C VAL A 334 6.23 0.76 24.99
N ARG A 335 5.31 0.77 24.03
CA ARG A 335 5.01 -0.40 23.18
C ARG A 335 5.69 -0.25 21.82
N LEU A 336 6.06 -1.35 21.19
CA LEU A 336 6.61 -1.37 19.83
C LEU A 336 5.89 -2.43 18.99
N TRP A 337 5.29 -2.04 17.87
CA TRP A 337 4.78 -2.96 16.85
C TRP A 337 5.53 -2.81 15.54
N VAL A 338 6.07 -3.94 15.05
CA VAL A 338 6.79 -4.05 13.77
C VAL A 338 5.92 -4.81 12.79
N HIS A 339 5.39 -4.12 11.79
CA HIS A 339 4.47 -4.70 10.80
C HIS A 339 5.23 -5.20 9.58
N THR A 340 4.97 -6.45 9.18
CA THR A 340 5.58 -7.10 8.01
C THR A 340 4.60 -8.11 7.40
N PRO A 341 4.70 -8.47 6.10
CA PRO A 341 3.83 -9.49 5.52
C PRO A 341 4.00 -10.85 6.23
N ARG A 342 2.95 -11.66 6.34
CA ARG A 342 3.01 -12.98 7.03
C ARG A 342 4.09 -13.92 6.47
N ALA A 343 4.26 -13.92 5.15
CA ALA A 343 5.31 -14.70 4.50
C ALA A 343 6.72 -14.24 4.93
N ILE A 344 6.95 -12.93 5.06
CA ILE A 344 8.22 -12.37 5.56
C ILE A 344 8.38 -12.62 7.06
N ARG A 345 7.31 -12.53 7.86
CA ARG A 345 7.35 -12.92 9.28
C ARG A 345 7.86 -14.36 9.44
N SER A 346 7.38 -15.29 8.62
CA SER A 346 7.84 -16.70 8.64
C SER A 346 9.35 -16.83 8.36
N VAL A 347 9.89 -15.99 7.46
CA VAL A 347 11.33 -15.91 7.21
C VAL A 347 12.06 -15.26 8.40
N ALA A 348 11.53 -14.18 8.96
CA ALA A 348 12.10 -13.48 10.11
C ALA A 348 12.14 -14.36 11.38
N GLU A 349 11.15 -15.23 11.59
CA GLU A 349 11.12 -16.22 12.67
C GLU A 349 12.27 -17.21 12.51
N ARG A 350 12.43 -17.78 11.30
CA ARG A 350 13.53 -18.72 10.99
C ARG A 350 14.91 -18.08 11.11
N SER A 351 15.03 -16.79 10.79
CA SER A 351 16.27 -16.01 10.93
C SER A 351 16.55 -15.58 12.38
N GLY A 352 15.62 -15.77 13.32
CA GLY A 352 15.75 -15.36 14.72
C GLY A 352 15.43 -13.89 14.99
N TYR A 353 15.04 -13.10 13.98
CA TYR A 353 14.74 -11.68 14.14
C TYR A 353 13.51 -11.43 15.00
N VAL A 354 12.46 -12.25 14.86
CA VAL A 354 11.26 -12.13 15.70
C VAL A 354 11.61 -12.34 17.17
N ALA A 355 12.42 -13.35 17.48
CA ALA A 355 12.85 -13.63 18.85
C ALA A 355 13.65 -12.47 19.47
N LEU A 356 14.51 -11.79 18.71
CA LEU A 356 15.24 -10.61 19.19
C LEU A 356 14.31 -9.43 19.49
N ILE A 357 13.33 -9.17 18.61
CA ILE A 357 12.35 -8.09 18.79
C ILE A 357 11.48 -8.37 20.03
N GLU A 358 10.98 -9.60 20.16
CA GLU A 358 10.15 -10.02 21.30
C GLU A 358 10.93 -10.06 22.61
N ALA A 359 12.20 -10.47 22.59
CA ALA A 359 13.07 -10.41 23.76
C ALA A 359 13.26 -8.98 24.27
N ALA A 360 13.27 -7.97 23.39
CA ALA A 360 13.31 -6.57 23.78
C ALA A 360 11.97 -6.03 24.30
N GLY A 361 10.88 -6.78 24.14
CA GLY A 361 9.51 -6.40 24.52
C GLY A 361 8.66 -5.84 23.37
N GLY A 362 9.14 -5.89 22.13
CA GLY A 362 8.36 -5.51 20.94
C GLY A 362 7.49 -6.66 20.43
N GLN A 363 6.56 -6.36 19.54
CA GLN A 363 5.75 -7.38 18.84
C GLN A 363 5.93 -7.27 17.33
N VAL A 364 6.06 -8.43 16.67
CA VAL A 364 5.96 -8.52 15.21
C VAL A 364 4.52 -8.83 14.81
N MET A 365 3.93 -7.93 14.03
CA MET A 365 2.55 -7.96 13.56
C MET A 365 2.50 -8.29 12.06
N SER A 366 1.43 -8.94 11.62
CA SER A 366 1.17 -9.28 10.21
C SER A 366 -0.32 -9.17 9.87
N ASP A 367 -0.63 -9.15 8.59
CA ASP A 367 -2.01 -9.15 8.04
C ASP A 367 -2.89 -7.95 8.39
N THR A 368 -2.42 -7.04 9.25
CA THR A 368 -3.14 -5.84 9.69
C THR A 368 -2.46 -4.53 9.28
N CYS A 369 -3.26 -3.56 8.82
CA CYS A 369 -2.84 -2.18 8.63
C CYS A 369 -3.30 -1.32 9.82
N PRO A 370 -2.39 -0.61 10.50
CA PRO A 370 -2.75 0.24 11.63
C PRO A 370 -3.67 1.42 11.25
N ALA A 371 -3.60 1.91 10.02
CA ALA A 371 -4.53 2.95 9.54
C ALA A 371 -5.95 2.42 9.31
N ILE A 372 -6.09 1.14 8.90
CA ILE A 372 -7.39 0.48 8.70
C ILE A 372 -7.98 0.05 10.04
N SER A 373 -7.18 -0.62 10.87
CA SER A 373 -7.64 -1.16 12.15
C SER A 373 -7.91 -0.05 13.17
N ARG A 374 -7.21 1.08 13.04
CA ARG A 374 -7.17 2.18 14.03
C ARG A 374 -6.85 1.69 15.44
N SER A 375 -6.18 0.55 15.53
CA SER A 375 -5.87 -0.12 16.79
C SER A 375 -4.54 0.37 17.28
N LEU A 376 -4.53 0.89 18.50
CA LEU A 376 -3.35 1.29 19.23
C LEU A 376 -3.42 0.63 20.61
N PRO A 377 -2.28 0.42 21.29
CA PRO A 377 -2.29 0.08 22.70
C PRO A 377 -3.14 1.07 23.51
N GLU A 378 -3.91 0.57 24.48
CA GLU A 378 -4.78 1.39 25.32
C GLU A 378 -3.98 2.51 26.01
N GLY A 379 -4.52 3.73 25.99
CA GLY A 379 -3.87 4.90 26.59
C GLY A 379 -2.77 5.55 25.75
N THR A 380 -2.53 5.11 24.51
CA THR A 380 -1.58 5.76 23.60
C THR A 380 -1.97 7.21 23.34
N ARG A 381 -1.06 8.16 23.58
CA ARG A 381 -1.24 9.59 23.27
C ARG A 381 -0.22 10.09 22.26
N VAL A 382 1.01 9.57 22.32
CA VAL A 382 2.11 9.94 21.43
C VAL A 382 2.68 8.71 20.75
N ILE A 383 2.70 8.73 19.41
CA ILE A 383 3.34 7.72 18.57
C ILE A 383 4.67 8.21 18.01
N ALA A 384 5.57 7.29 17.71
CA ALA A 384 6.74 7.53 16.86
C ALA A 384 6.77 6.53 15.69
N THR A 385 7.11 7.01 14.50
CA THR A 385 7.16 6.18 13.28
C THR A 385 8.25 6.62 12.33
N ASP A 386 8.81 5.66 11.59
CA ASP A 386 9.77 5.90 10.51
C ASP A 386 9.09 6.14 9.16
N SER A 387 7.77 6.28 9.14
CA SER A 387 6.95 6.40 7.93
C SER A 387 6.33 7.77 7.76
N ALA A 388 6.70 8.47 6.68
CA ALA A 388 6.05 9.72 6.30
C ALA A 388 4.55 9.52 6.01
N LYS A 389 4.18 8.42 5.32
CA LYS A 389 2.77 8.03 5.10
C LYS A 389 2.00 7.92 6.42
N GLN A 390 2.63 7.33 7.43
CA GLN A 390 1.96 7.07 8.69
C GLN A 390 1.93 8.27 9.62
N ALA A 391 2.99 9.07 9.63
CA ALA A 391 3.02 10.37 10.30
C ALA A 391 1.97 11.33 9.71
N HIS A 392 1.67 11.23 8.42
CA HIS A 392 0.60 11.98 7.77
C HIS A 392 -0.80 11.54 8.23
N TYR A 393 -1.11 10.24 8.21
CA TYR A 393 -2.49 9.77 8.45
C TYR A 393 -2.82 9.47 9.91
N LEU A 394 -1.93 8.78 10.62
CA LEU A 394 -2.30 8.15 11.90
C LEU A 394 -2.67 9.15 12.99
N PRO A 395 -1.97 10.29 13.16
CA PRO A 395 -2.35 11.31 14.13
C PRO A 395 -3.81 11.76 13.98
N ALA A 396 -4.24 12.03 12.74
CA ALA A 396 -5.60 12.47 12.45
C ALA A 396 -6.64 11.35 12.62
N ILE A 397 -6.34 10.14 12.10
CA ILE A 397 -7.31 9.02 12.08
C ILE A 397 -7.51 8.40 13.47
N ALA A 398 -6.47 8.38 14.30
CA ALA A 398 -6.50 7.80 15.65
C ALA A 398 -6.55 8.85 16.77
N ASN A 399 -6.56 10.14 16.44
CA ASN A 399 -6.59 11.26 17.39
C ASN A 399 -5.44 11.19 18.43
N VAL A 400 -4.21 11.04 17.94
CA VAL A 400 -2.97 10.97 18.72
C VAL A 400 -1.95 11.97 18.17
N GLN A 401 -0.92 12.27 18.94
CA GLN A 401 0.25 13.04 18.50
C GLN A 401 1.27 12.10 17.84
N GLY A 402 2.01 12.57 16.83
CA GLY A 402 3.00 11.75 16.12
C GLY A 402 4.34 12.44 15.90
N TRP A 403 5.42 11.71 16.20
CA TRP A 403 6.79 12.02 15.82
C TRP A 403 7.21 11.20 14.59
N PHE A 404 7.92 11.83 13.67
CA PHE A 404 8.53 11.23 12.49
C PHE A 404 10.05 11.37 12.53
N GLY A 405 10.80 10.30 12.20
CA GLY A 405 12.26 10.33 12.08
C GLY A 405 12.82 9.03 11.52
N SER A 406 14.11 8.74 11.71
CA SER A 406 14.66 7.43 11.30
C SER A 406 14.18 6.27 12.18
N VAL A 407 14.43 5.04 11.71
CA VAL A 407 14.24 3.84 12.53
C VAL A 407 15.14 3.87 13.77
N GLU A 408 16.36 4.42 13.68
CA GLU A 408 17.25 4.58 14.82
C GLU A 408 16.66 5.51 15.89
N ALA A 409 16.09 6.65 15.49
CA ALA A 409 15.42 7.58 16.41
C ALA A 409 14.18 6.96 17.04
N CYS A 410 13.38 6.21 16.26
CA CYS A 410 12.25 5.46 16.78
C CYS A 410 12.70 4.44 17.83
N ILE A 411 13.76 3.67 17.57
CA ILE A 411 14.27 2.69 18.53
C ILE A 411 14.88 3.39 19.77
N ASP A 412 15.62 4.49 19.63
CA ASP A 412 16.12 5.25 20.79
C ASP A 412 14.98 5.77 21.66
N ALA A 413 13.90 6.28 21.05
CA ALA A 413 12.69 6.66 21.77
C ALA A 413 12.05 5.48 22.50
N GLY A 414 12.12 4.28 21.92
CA GLY A 414 11.58 3.05 22.51
C GLY A 414 12.34 2.60 23.74
N LEU A 415 13.65 2.79 23.72
CA LEU A 415 14.56 2.44 24.81
C LEU A 415 14.56 3.49 25.92
N SER A 416 14.45 4.78 25.57
CA SER A 416 14.53 5.89 26.51
C SER A 416 13.18 6.37 27.06
N GLY A 417 12.08 6.03 26.36
CA GLY A 417 10.73 6.56 26.65
C GLY A 417 10.51 8.00 26.16
N ARG A 418 11.49 8.60 25.47
CA ARG A 418 11.43 10.01 25.05
C ARG A 418 11.90 10.21 23.61
N TRP A 419 11.21 11.07 22.88
CA TRP A 419 11.65 11.53 21.58
C TRP A 419 12.81 12.52 21.71
N ARG A 420 13.87 12.31 20.93
CA ARG A 420 15.04 13.20 20.88
C ARG A 420 15.30 13.80 19.50
N GLY A 421 14.66 13.27 18.46
CA GLY A 421 14.87 13.65 17.06
C GLY A 421 16.26 13.29 16.53
N ASP A 422 16.41 13.34 15.21
CA ASP A 422 17.63 12.96 14.50
C ASP A 422 17.84 13.70 13.16
N PHE A 423 17.15 14.83 12.97
CA PHE A 423 17.22 15.65 11.76
C PHE A 423 18.38 16.66 11.76
#